data_AF-A0AAE5X815-F1
#
_entry.id   AF-A0AAE5X815-F1
#
_cell.length_a   1.000
_cell.length_b   1.000
_cell.length_c   1.000
_cell.angle_alpha   90.00
_cell.angle_beta   90.00
_cell.angle_gamma   90.00
#
_symmetry.space_group_name_H-M   'P 1'
#
loop_
_entity.id
_entity.type
_entity.pdbx_description
1 polymer ?
#
loop_
_entity_poly.entity_id
_entity_poly.type
_entity_poly.pdbx_seq_one_letter_code
_entity_poly.pdbx_strand_id
1 'polypeptide(L)'
;MRGREGVAMWLFFLIAWSVLLAAIAFLAPQAFGYDITHLPAAFIALPMPQRIAAGALLVAGLALIGASAFRLSRQDRRLDSLRDRLKKTREDVVVAHALQNHLDATVQHLIESDPREAVSALHDKLGETEQRALLQQGRNQSTDMHDQLAEIRRRQQSVREMVGKVADQRRAVEPVFTEIRDRQNQLERALLDLETDDRKNNLADRLKDIGRDVSALLSRVNAVQDTFATLNQYREDLAKSHAELAPLRSSDAGINALIGELGLSHERLAKTVDELETGGEAPLSARVETLSKNKDEIEQRLARIDDSANILKSIRLDFEELGQRQAQLERALTEVETDPDGKTLVDRQNALNDFVLQSRRRLAVLQETLATLNTFKAELSKSQADLVPLKAPVFGIEAMITEVSSTRDLLARTVGEIEASGDVTLASRVDALTKSKREVEDRLARVFDNFNALDALRKDIGGIFSTIRNSLNRIG
;
A
#
# COMPACT_ATOMS: atom_id res chain seq x y z
N MET A 1 -60.57 50.36 53.04
CA MET A 1 -60.09 49.59 51.86
C MET A 1 -58.63 49.08 52.01
N ARG A 2 -58.14 48.73 53.21
CA ARG A 2 -56.71 48.37 53.43
C ARG A 2 -56.40 46.86 53.57
N GLY A 3 -57.41 45.99 53.61
CA GLY A 3 -57.22 44.54 53.71
C GLY A 3 -57.03 43.81 52.37
N ARG A 4 -57.32 44.47 51.24
CA ARG A 4 -57.35 43.85 49.91
C ARG A 4 -55.99 43.86 49.21
N GLU A 5 -55.15 44.87 49.47
CA GLU A 5 -53.83 45.02 48.83
C GLU A 5 -52.78 44.05 49.39
N GLY A 6 -52.79 43.78 50.71
CA GLY A 6 -51.89 42.78 51.30
C GLY A 6 -52.16 41.35 50.83
N VAL A 7 -53.44 41.02 50.60
CA VAL A 7 -53.85 39.71 50.06
C VAL A 7 -53.49 39.59 48.58
N ALA A 8 -53.62 40.68 47.81
CA ALA A 8 -53.24 40.72 46.39
C ALA A 8 -51.73 40.53 46.18
N MET A 9 -50.88 41.14 47.02
CA MET A 9 -49.43 41.02 46.91
C MET A 9 -48.93 39.62 47.31
N TRP A 10 -49.58 38.99 48.30
CA TRP A 10 -49.27 37.63 48.71
C TRP A 10 -49.72 36.58 47.67
N LEU A 11 -50.90 36.78 47.06
CA LEU A 11 -51.36 35.98 45.93
C LEU A 11 -50.44 36.10 44.72
N PHE A 12 -49.98 37.32 44.40
CA PHE A 12 -49.07 37.54 43.28
C PHE A 12 -47.73 36.81 43.50
N PHE A 13 -47.21 36.84 44.73
CA PHE A 13 -45.98 36.13 45.08
C PHE A 13 -46.14 34.61 44.97
N LEU A 14 -47.28 34.07 45.42
CA LEU A 14 -47.58 32.64 45.28
C LEU A 14 -47.75 32.20 43.82
N ILE A 15 -48.41 33.02 43.00
CA ILE A 15 -48.63 32.74 41.58
C ILE A 15 -47.31 32.84 40.79
N ALA A 16 -46.50 33.87 41.05
CA ALA A 16 -45.19 34.00 40.42
C ALA A 16 -44.27 32.81 40.78
N TRP A 17 -44.35 32.32 42.01
CA TRP A 17 -43.57 31.17 42.46
C TRP A 17 -44.05 29.85 41.88
N SER A 18 -45.37 29.64 41.76
CA SER A 18 -45.92 28.44 41.13
C SER A 18 -45.58 28.39 39.63
N VAL A 19 -45.59 29.54 38.95
CA VAL A 19 -45.14 29.66 37.55
C VAL A 19 -43.66 29.37 37.41
N LEU A 20 -42.82 29.88 38.32
CA LEU A 20 -41.38 29.61 38.31
C LEU A 20 -41.09 28.11 38.53
N LEU A 21 -41.77 27.48 39.49
CA LEU A 21 -41.62 26.04 39.75
C LEU A 21 -42.11 25.19 38.57
N ALA A 22 -43.21 25.57 37.93
CA ALA A 22 -43.71 24.92 36.73
C ALA A 22 -42.72 25.07 35.55
N ALA A 23 -42.12 26.25 35.39
CA ALA A 23 -41.11 26.49 34.37
C ALA A 23 -39.85 25.65 34.61
N ILE A 24 -39.37 25.55 35.85
CA ILE A 24 -38.22 24.71 36.21
C ILE A 24 -38.54 23.23 35.98
N ALA A 25 -39.73 22.76 36.37
CA ALA A 25 -40.18 21.39 36.13
C ALA A 25 -40.32 21.05 34.63
N PHE A 26 -40.63 22.03 33.78
CA PHE A 26 -40.73 21.82 32.33
C PHE A 26 -39.37 21.94 31.61
N LEU A 27 -38.48 22.82 32.07
CA LEU A 27 -37.18 23.09 31.44
C LEU A 27 -36.07 22.12 31.88
N ALA A 28 -36.11 21.62 33.12
CA ALA A 28 -35.09 20.71 33.63
C ALA A 28 -34.96 19.36 32.86
N PRO A 29 -36.04 18.72 32.39
CA PRO A 29 -35.94 17.52 31.56
C PRO A 29 -35.34 17.82 30.18
N GLN A 30 -35.68 18.96 29.59
CA GLN A 30 -35.28 19.31 28.23
C GLN A 30 -33.83 19.79 28.14
N ALA A 31 -33.32 20.47 29.17
CA ALA A 31 -31.96 21.01 29.16
C ALA A 31 -30.91 20.04 29.72
N PHE A 32 -31.28 19.13 30.62
CA PHE A 32 -30.34 18.27 31.35
C PHE A 32 -30.65 16.77 31.27
N GLY A 33 -31.67 16.35 30.52
CA GLY A 33 -32.02 14.93 30.34
C GLY A 33 -32.54 14.24 31.60
N TYR A 34 -32.96 15.00 32.62
CA TYR A 34 -33.49 14.45 33.86
C TYR A 34 -34.95 14.01 33.69
N ASP A 35 -35.19 12.71 33.82
CA ASP A 35 -36.54 12.14 33.82
C ASP A 35 -37.22 12.39 35.18
N ILE A 36 -38.00 13.48 35.27
CA ILE A 36 -38.68 13.91 36.49
C ILE A 36 -39.66 12.86 37.01
N THR A 37 -40.12 11.95 36.15
CA THR A 37 -41.02 10.85 36.53
C THR A 37 -40.34 9.83 37.45
N HIS A 38 -39.00 9.80 37.49
CA HIS A 38 -38.23 8.87 38.30
C HIS A 38 -37.65 9.49 39.58
N LEU A 39 -37.79 10.81 39.79
CA LEU A 39 -37.28 11.49 40.99
C LEU A 39 -37.81 10.92 42.32
N PRO A 40 -39.11 10.55 42.46
CA PRO A 40 -39.60 9.93 43.69
C PRO A 40 -38.98 8.56 43.95
N ALA A 41 -38.79 7.76 42.89
CA ALA A 41 -38.17 6.44 42.97
C ALA A 41 -36.67 6.55 43.29
N ALA A 42 -35.97 7.51 42.68
CA ALA A 42 -34.58 7.82 42.96
C ALA A 42 -34.41 8.27 44.42
N PHE A 43 -35.27 9.16 44.93
CA PHE A 43 -35.24 9.62 46.33
C PHE A 43 -35.44 8.48 47.34
N ILE A 44 -36.31 7.51 47.02
CA ILE A 44 -36.53 6.29 47.82
C ILE A 44 -35.40 5.26 47.65
N ALA A 45 -34.51 5.42 46.67
CA ALA A 45 -33.32 4.58 46.52
C ALA A 45 -32.09 5.13 47.25
N LEU A 46 -32.07 6.42 47.63
CA LEU A 46 -30.92 7.00 48.34
C LEU A 46 -30.73 6.42 49.76
N PRO A 47 -29.49 6.25 50.26
CA PRO A 47 -29.20 5.92 51.66
C PRO A 47 -29.85 6.91 52.64
N MET A 48 -30.32 6.40 53.79
CA MET A 48 -31.05 7.21 54.79
C MET A 48 -30.39 8.55 55.19
N PRO A 49 -29.06 8.66 55.40
CA PRO A 49 -28.45 9.96 55.72
C PRO A 49 -28.56 10.98 54.58
N GLN A 50 -28.55 10.54 53.32
CA GLN A 50 -28.67 11.44 52.16
C GLN A 50 -30.11 11.92 51.96
N ARG A 51 -31.12 11.12 52.32
CA ARG A 51 -32.53 11.58 52.35
C ARG A 51 -32.75 12.67 53.39
N ILE A 52 -32.15 12.53 54.56
CA ILE A 52 -32.23 13.54 55.63
C ILE A 52 -31.56 14.84 55.18
N ALA A 53 -30.39 14.76 54.54
CA ALA A 53 -29.68 15.93 54.01
C ALA A 53 -30.47 16.66 52.92
N ALA A 54 -31.06 15.93 51.97
CA ALA A 54 -31.88 16.51 50.92
C ALA A 54 -33.19 17.12 51.48
N GLY A 55 -33.82 16.48 52.47
CA GLY A 55 -34.95 17.05 53.19
C GLY A 55 -34.59 18.32 53.95
N ALA A 56 -33.44 18.35 54.62
CA ALA A 56 -32.94 19.52 55.35
C ALA A 56 -32.68 20.72 54.43
N LEU A 57 -32.14 20.49 53.23
CA LEU A 57 -31.93 21.52 52.22
C LEU A 57 -33.25 22.15 51.73
N LEU A 58 -34.28 21.34 51.51
CA LEU A 58 -35.61 21.84 51.13
C LEU A 58 -36.25 22.68 52.26
N VAL A 59 -36.16 22.20 53.50
CA VAL A 59 -36.68 22.93 54.67
C VAL A 59 -35.92 24.24 54.89
N ALA A 60 -34.59 24.24 54.73
CA ALA A 60 -33.77 25.44 54.83
C ALA A 60 -34.12 26.48 53.74
N GLY A 61 -34.35 26.02 52.51
CA GLY A 61 -34.81 26.88 51.41
C GLY A 61 -36.15 27.55 51.72
N LEU A 62 -37.13 26.78 52.21
CA LEU A 62 -38.43 27.31 52.61
C LEU A 62 -38.33 28.27 53.79
N ALA A 63 -37.47 27.99 54.77
CA ALA A 63 -37.24 28.87 55.92
C ALA A 63 -36.60 30.22 55.52
N LEU A 64 -35.64 30.20 54.59
CA LEU A 64 -35.03 31.41 54.02
C LEU A 64 -36.05 32.27 53.26
N ILE A 65 -36.93 31.63 52.48
CA ILE A 65 -38.00 32.32 51.76
C ILE A 65 -38.98 32.95 52.76
N GLY A 66 -39.42 32.20 53.78
CA GLY A 66 -40.29 32.73 54.84
C GLY A 66 -39.66 33.90 55.61
N ALA A 67 -38.37 33.82 55.91
CA ALA A 67 -37.63 34.88 56.59
C ALA A 67 -37.52 36.15 55.73
N SER A 68 -37.36 36.02 54.41
CA SER A 68 -37.28 37.15 53.49
C SER A 68 -38.62 37.88 53.37
N ALA A 69 -39.73 37.15 53.25
CA ALA A 69 -41.09 37.72 53.23
C ALA A 69 -41.45 38.40 54.56
N PHE A 70 -41.04 37.79 55.69
CA PHE A 70 -41.24 38.37 57.02
C PHE A 70 -40.46 39.69 57.19
N ARG A 71 -39.21 39.75 56.72
CA ARG A 71 -38.39 40.98 56.75
C ARG A 71 -39.02 42.09 55.91
N LEU A 72 -39.54 41.79 54.73
CA LEU A 72 -40.18 42.77 53.86
C LEU A 72 -41.43 43.39 54.53
N SER A 73 -42.29 42.56 55.13
CA SER A 73 -43.48 43.05 55.85
C SER A 73 -43.16 43.93 57.07
N ARG A 74 -42.00 43.69 57.69
CA ARG A 74 -41.55 44.43 58.89
C ARG A 74 -40.92 45.77 58.53
N GLN A 75 -40.37 45.91 57.33
CA GLN A 75 -39.87 47.18 56.79
C GLN A 75 -41.02 48.13 56.44
N ASP A 76 -42.10 47.61 55.87
CA ASP A 76 -43.28 48.41 55.51
C ASP A 76 -43.97 49.04 56.74
N ARG A 77 -44.09 48.27 57.83
CA ARG A 77 -44.63 48.79 59.10
C ARG A 77 -43.78 49.90 59.72
N ARG A 78 -42.47 49.92 59.48
CA ARG A 78 -41.59 50.97 59.99
C ARG A 78 -41.76 52.26 59.19
N LEU A 79 -41.96 52.16 57.88
CA LEU A 79 -42.21 53.31 57.00
C LEU A 79 -43.55 53.99 57.30
N ASP A 80 -44.61 53.22 57.55
CA ASP A 80 -45.91 53.78 57.95
C ASP A 80 -45.84 54.53 59.29
N SER A 81 -45.08 54.01 60.27
CA SER A 81 -44.92 54.68 61.57
C SER A 81 -44.16 56.00 61.47
N LEU A 82 -43.24 56.11 60.51
CA LEU A 82 -42.50 57.34 60.23
C LEU A 82 -43.36 58.35 59.49
N ARG A 83 -44.22 57.90 58.58
CA ARG A 83 -45.16 58.75 57.82
C ARG A 83 -46.24 59.36 58.72
N ASP A 84 -46.76 58.61 59.69
CA ASP A 84 -47.73 59.11 60.67
C ASP A 84 -47.11 60.12 61.63
N ARG A 85 -45.84 59.93 62.05
CA ARG A 85 -45.12 60.91 62.88
C ARG A 85 -44.85 62.22 62.13
N LEU A 86 -44.52 62.13 60.85
CA LEU A 86 -44.28 63.30 59.99
C LEU A 86 -45.55 64.09 59.68
N LYS A 87 -46.71 63.41 59.65
CA LYS A 87 -48.00 64.07 59.48
C LYS A 87 -48.42 64.82 60.75
N LYS A 88 -48.19 64.22 61.93
CA LYS A 88 -48.53 64.82 63.23
C LYS A 88 -47.69 66.07 63.54
N THR A 89 -46.39 66.05 63.24
CA THR A 89 -45.54 67.24 63.40
C THR A 89 -45.89 68.37 62.44
N ARG A 90 -46.44 68.07 61.26
CA ARG A 90 -46.93 69.09 60.32
C ARG A 90 -48.23 69.75 60.80
N GLU A 91 -49.10 69.02 61.49
CA GLU A 91 -50.34 69.56 62.07
C GLU A 91 -50.05 70.48 63.28
N ASP A 92 -49.05 70.15 64.12
CA ASP A 92 -48.67 70.98 65.27
C ASP A 92 -48.03 72.34 64.86
N VAL A 93 -47.31 72.39 63.73
CA VAL A 93 -46.70 73.62 63.20
C VAL A 93 -47.76 74.59 62.63
N VAL A 94 -48.86 74.08 62.09
CA VAL A 94 -49.97 74.91 61.58
C VAL A 94 -50.76 75.56 62.72
N VAL A 95 -50.86 74.90 63.88
CA VAL A 95 -51.52 75.46 65.08
C VAL A 95 -50.69 76.57 65.73
N ALA A 96 -49.35 76.47 65.70
CA ALA A 96 -48.46 77.54 66.19
C ALA A 96 -48.51 78.81 65.32
N HIS A 97 -48.73 78.67 64.01
CA HIS A 97 -48.81 79.80 63.07
C HIS A 97 -50.14 80.57 63.17
N ALA A 98 -51.23 79.93 63.62
CA ALA A 98 -52.52 80.58 63.84
C ALA A 98 -52.53 81.49 65.10
N LEU A 99 -51.66 81.23 66.07
CA LEU A 99 -51.58 81.98 67.34
C LEU A 99 -50.74 83.27 67.22
N GLN A 100 -49.82 83.33 66.25
CA GLN A 100 -49.03 84.53 65.92
C GLN A 100 -49.85 85.62 65.22
N ASN A 101 -50.80 85.26 64.35
CA ASN A 101 -51.65 86.24 63.66
C ASN A 101 -52.64 86.96 64.59
N HIS A 102 -52.96 86.39 65.76
CA HIS A 102 -53.86 87.02 66.72
C HIS A 102 -53.15 88.08 67.58
N LEU A 103 -51.84 87.97 67.75
CA LEU A 103 -51.01 88.91 68.50
C LEU A 103 -50.68 90.18 67.68
N ASP A 104 -50.46 90.04 66.38
CA ASP A 104 -50.24 91.18 65.46
C ASP A 104 -51.48 92.09 65.34
N ALA A 105 -52.69 91.52 65.33
CA ALA A 105 -53.94 92.30 65.28
C ALA A 105 -54.17 93.17 66.53
N THR A 106 -53.61 92.77 67.68
CA THR A 106 -53.77 93.48 68.96
C THR A 106 -52.71 94.56 69.14
N VAL A 107 -51.54 94.41 68.51
CA VAL A 107 -50.47 95.42 68.47
C VAL A 107 -50.80 96.52 67.47
N GLN A 108 -51.44 96.19 66.34
CA GLN A 108 -51.92 97.18 65.37
C GLN A 108 -52.97 98.14 65.99
N HIS A 109 -53.86 97.63 66.84
CA HIS A 109 -54.91 98.43 67.51
C HIS A 109 -54.37 99.33 68.64
N LEU A 110 -53.11 99.16 69.05
CA LEU A 110 -52.44 99.99 70.08
C LEU A 110 -51.50 101.05 69.49
N ILE A 111 -51.17 100.94 68.21
CA ILE A 111 -50.31 101.89 67.47
C ILE A 111 -51.14 102.98 66.77
N GLU A 112 -52.46 102.79 66.65
CA GLU A 112 -53.34 103.64 65.84
C GLU A 112 -54.30 104.56 66.66
N SER A 113 -54.14 104.68 67.97
CA SER A 113 -54.93 105.61 68.80
C SER A 113 -54.07 106.52 69.70
N ASP A 114 -54.26 107.82 69.54
CA ASP A 114 -53.45 108.94 70.06
C ASP A 114 -53.54 109.12 71.60
N PRO A 115 -52.42 109.43 72.30
CA PRO A 115 -52.35 109.53 73.77
C PRO A 115 -53.11 110.74 74.37
N ARG A 116 -53.76 111.57 73.55
CA ARG A 116 -54.57 112.72 74.00
C ARG A 116 -56.05 112.38 74.24
N GLU A 117 -56.58 111.33 73.61
CA GLU A 117 -57.96 110.86 73.84
C GLU A 117 -58.09 110.09 75.16
N ALA A 118 -57.02 109.44 75.61
CA ALA A 118 -56.96 108.81 76.93
C ALA A 118 -56.94 109.85 78.08
N VAL A 119 -56.42 111.06 77.83
CA VAL A 119 -56.31 112.14 78.83
C VAL A 119 -57.54 113.04 78.85
N SER A 120 -58.19 113.30 77.70
CA SER A 120 -59.47 114.02 77.65
C SER A 120 -60.61 113.21 78.28
N ALA A 121 -60.66 111.89 78.07
CA ALA A 121 -61.63 111.00 78.71
C ALA A 121 -61.46 110.91 80.24
N LEU A 122 -60.26 111.19 80.76
CA LEU A 122 -59.99 111.30 82.20
C LEU A 122 -60.38 112.68 82.77
N HIS A 123 -60.30 113.75 81.99
CA HIS A 123 -60.65 115.10 82.41
C HIS A 123 -62.17 115.35 82.35
N ASP A 124 -62.84 114.79 81.35
CA ASP A 124 -64.30 114.86 81.19
C ASP A 124 -65.02 114.06 82.30
N LYS A 125 -64.43 112.93 82.70
CA LYS A 125 -64.91 112.16 83.86
C LYS A 125 -64.67 112.85 85.20
N LEU A 126 -63.68 113.74 85.33
CA LEU A 126 -63.48 114.50 86.56
C LEU A 126 -64.50 115.64 86.67
N GLY A 127 -64.78 116.35 85.58
CA GLY A 127 -65.80 117.41 85.52
C GLY A 127 -67.23 116.91 85.74
N GLU A 128 -67.58 115.74 85.20
CA GLU A 128 -68.88 115.10 85.45
C GLU A 128 -69.06 114.60 86.90
N THR A 129 -67.98 114.40 87.66
CA THR A 129 -68.05 114.00 89.07
C THR A 129 -68.14 115.18 90.03
N GLU A 130 -67.53 116.32 89.68
CA GLU A 130 -67.58 117.54 90.49
C GLU A 130 -68.93 118.26 90.34
N GLN A 131 -69.54 118.20 89.15
CA GLN A 131 -70.85 118.80 88.88
C GLN A 131 -72.02 117.96 89.43
N ARG A 132 -71.82 116.65 89.65
CA ARG A 132 -72.75 115.80 90.41
C ARG A 132 -72.64 115.99 91.93
N ALA A 133 -71.51 116.51 92.44
CA ALA A 133 -71.31 116.75 93.87
C ALA A 133 -71.98 118.03 94.39
N LEU A 134 -72.20 119.04 93.53
CA LEU A 134 -72.74 120.35 93.95
C LEU A 134 -74.28 120.46 93.86
N LEU A 135 -74.97 119.55 93.17
CA LEU A 135 -76.43 119.57 93.03
C LEU A 135 -77.21 118.76 94.09
N GLN A 136 -76.53 118.05 94.98
CA GLN A 136 -77.15 117.38 96.13
C GLN A 136 -76.90 118.08 97.48
N GLN A 137 -76.24 119.24 97.48
CA GLN A 137 -75.89 120.02 98.67
C GLN A 137 -77.07 120.85 99.25
N GLY A 138 -78.27 120.77 98.66
CA GLY A 138 -79.38 121.69 98.98
C GLY A 138 -80.63 121.11 99.66
N ARG A 139 -80.85 119.79 99.65
CA ARG A 139 -82.09 119.19 100.19
C ARG A 139 -81.88 117.77 100.70
N ASN A 140 -81.37 117.67 101.92
CA ASN A 140 -81.71 116.66 102.94
C ASN A 140 -80.61 116.70 104.02
N GLN A 141 -80.62 117.79 104.79
CA GLN A 141 -79.83 117.88 106.00
C GLN A 141 -80.47 117.02 107.09
N SER A 142 -79.58 116.37 107.84
CA SER A 142 -79.85 115.72 109.12
C SER A 142 -80.51 114.33 109.04
N THR A 143 -79.80 113.35 108.46
CA THR A 143 -79.70 111.98 109.03
C THR A 143 -78.77 110.99 108.29
N ASP A 144 -78.10 111.36 107.18
CA ASP A 144 -77.45 110.35 106.31
C ASP A 144 -75.96 110.59 105.96
N MET A 145 -75.22 111.33 106.80
CA MET A 145 -73.75 111.50 106.62
C MET A 145 -72.91 110.40 107.29
N HIS A 146 -73.48 109.61 108.21
CA HIS A 146 -72.73 108.53 108.88
C HIS A 146 -72.63 107.26 108.03
N ASP A 147 -73.67 106.93 107.26
CA ASP A 147 -73.68 105.71 106.45
C ASP A 147 -72.80 105.82 105.21
N GLN A 148 -72.70 107.00 104.59
CA GLN A 148 -71.76 107.24 103.49
C GLN A 148 -70.28 107.20 103.94
N LEU A 149 -69.97 107.67 105.15
CA LEU A 149 -68.61 107.54 105.73
C LEU A 149 -68.24 106.08 106.02
N ALA A 150 -69.21 105.25 106.40
CA ALA A 150 -69.01 103.81 106.59
C ALA A 150 -68.83 103.07 105.25
N GLU A 151 -69.61 103.42 104.24
CA GLU A 151 -69.51 102.89 102.86
C GLU A 151 -68.16 103.24 102.22
N ILE A 152 -67.70 104.50 102.31
CA ILE A 152 -66.40 104.93 101.78
C ILE A 152 -65.25 104.25 102.53
N ARG A 153 -65.34 104.07 103.87
CA ARG A 153 -64.35 103.29 104.62
C ARG A 153 -64.33 101.83 104.18
N ARG A 154 -65.47 101.20 103.92
CA ARG A 154 -65.54 99.82 103.39
C ARG A 154 -64.93 99.72 101.99
N ARG A 155 -65.18 100.69 101.11
CA ARG A 155 -64.59 100.72 99.76
C ARG A 155 -63.08 100.96 99.81
N GLN A 156 -62.60 101.90 100.63
CA GLN A 156 -61.16 102.09 100.83
C GLN A 156 -60.51 100.85 101.45
N GLN A 157 -61.16 100.17 102.40
CA GLN A 157 -60.63 98.92 102.97
C GLN A 157 -60.60 97.79 101.93
N SER A 158 -61.64 97.66 101.10
CA SER A 158 -61.69 96.69 100.00
C SER A 158 -60.61 96.94 98.95
N VAL A 159 -60.38 98.20 98.56
CA VAL A 159 -59.31 98.56 97.63
C VAL A 159 -57.94 98.33 98.28
N ARG A 160 -57.78 98.63 99.57
CA ARG A 160 -56.52 98.38 100.29
C ARG A 160 -56.22 96.89 100.43
N GLU A 161 -57.24 96.05 100.63
CA GLU A 161 -57.13 94.59 100.57
C GLU A 161 -56.83 94.08 99.16
N MET A 162 -57.46 94.64 98.12
CA MET A 162 -57.14 94.28 96.74
C MET A 162 -55.71 94.68 96.36
N VAL A 163 -55.26 95.88 96.75
CA VAL A 163 -53.88 96.33 96.53
C VAL A 163 -52.90 95.49 97.35
N GLY A 164 -53.25 95.11 98.58
CA GLY A 164 -52.49 94.16 99.39
C GLY A 164 -52.36 92.81 98.68
N LYS A 165 -53.47 92.23 98.21
CA LYS A 165 -53.49 90.97 97.45
C LYS A 165 -52.69 91.05 96.14
N VAL A 166 -52.78 92.16 95.41
CA VAL A 166 -52.01 92.38 94.17
C VAL A 166 -50.53 92.58 94.47
N ALA A 167 -50.18 93.26 95.56
CA ALA A 167 -48.80 93.40 96.00
C ALA A 167 -48.22 92.05 96.46
N ASP A 168 -49.01 91.23 97.15
CA ASP A 168 -48.62 89.87 97.56
C ASP A 168 -48.50 88.93 96.35
N GLN A 169 -49.40 89.03 95.37
CA GLN A 169 -49.28 88.32 94.09
C GLN A 169 -48.04 88.77 93.31
N ARG A 170 -47.76 90.07 93.25
CA ARG A 170 -46.55 90.60 92.60
C ARG A 170 -45.28 90.09 93.30
N ARG A 171 -45.29 90.07 94.64
CA ARG A 171 -44.21 89.51 95.45
C ARG A 171 -44.04 88.00 95.26
N ALA A 172 -45.12 87.28 94.98
CA ALA A 172 -45.10 85.85 94.67
C ALA A 172 -44.60 85.55 93.24
N VAL A 173 -44.77 86.48 92.29
CA VAL A 173 -44.38 86.29 90.87
C VAL A 173 -42.95 86.75 90.58
N GLU A 174 -42.41 87.72 91.33
CA GLU A 174 -41.00 88.16 91.21
C GLU A 174 -39.97 87.01 91.19
N PRO A 175 -40.03 85.99 92.08
CA PRO A 175 -39.08 84.87 92.03
C PRO A 175 -39.18 84.04 90.74
N VAL A 176 -40.36 83.96 90.12
CA VAL A 176 -40.56 83.25 88.86
C VAL A 176 -39.89 84.01 87.72
N PHE A 177 -39.95 85.35 87.71
CA PHE A 177 -39.23 86.14 86.71
C PHE A 177 -37.72 86.05 86.86
N THR A 178 -37.20 86.02 88.09
CA THR A 178 -35.77 85.77 88.32
C THR A 178 -35.35 84.38 87.86
N GLU A 179 -36.17 83.35 88.13
CA GLU A 179 -35.89 81.98 87.67
C GLU A 179 -35.94 81.86 86.14
N ILE A 180 -36.91 82.50 85.49
CA ILE A 180 -37.00 82.53 84.01
C ILE A 180 -35.76 83.21 83.42
N ARG A 181 -35.33 84.33 84.01
CA ARG A 181 -34.12 85.04 83.57
C ARG A 181 -32.87 84.21 83.78
N ASP A 182 -32.77 83.49 84.90
CA ASP A 182 -31.65 82.59 85.15
C ASP A 182 -31.64 81.41 84.18
N ARG A 183 -32.81 80.82 83.89
CA ARG A 183 -32.95 79.76 82.88
C ARG A 183 -32.61 80.27 81.48
N GLN A 184 -33.01 81.49 81.14
CA GLN A 184 -32.65 82.11 79.87
C GLN A 184 -31.12 82.28 79.76
N ASN A 185 -30.47 82.81 80.81
CA ASN A 185 -29.02 82.94 80.85
C ASN A 185 -28.31 81.58 80.77
N GLN A 186 -28.86 80.54 81.40
CA GLN A 186 -28.35 79.16 81.30
C GLN A 186 -28.48 78.62 79.88
N LEU A 187 -29.61 78.86 79.20
CA LEU A 187 -29.82 78.46 77.81
C LEU A 187 -28.89 79.22 76.86
N GLU A 188 -28.68 80.51 77.05
CA GLU A 188 -27.75 81.31 76.24
C GLU A 188 -26.31 80.82 76.39
N ARG A 189 -25.87 80.49 77.61
CA ARG A 189 -24.56 79.87 77.83
C ARG A 189 -24.45 78.50 77.18
N ALA A 190 -25.47 77.65 77.35
CA ALA A 190 -25.48 76.32 76.74
C ALA A 190 -25.50 76.37 75.20
N LEU A 191 -26.18 77.36 74.61
CA LEU A 191 -26.16 77.60 73.16
C LEU A 191 -24.80 78.08 72.68
N LEU A 192 -24.14 78.97 73.43
CA LEU A 192 -22.81 79.46 73.09
C LEU A 192 -21.75 78.35 73.17
N ASP A 193 -21.83 77.49 74.19
CA ASP A 193 -20.98 76.30 74.34
C ASP A 193 -21.25 75.26 73.25
N LEU A 194 -22.49 75.17 72.75
CA LEU A 194 -22.85 74.29 71.64
C LEU A 194 -22.38 74.85 70.29
N GLU A 195 -22.47 76.17 70.09
CA GLU A 195 -22.06 76.86 68.89
C GLU A 195 -20.54 76.91 68.76
N THR A 196 -19.84 77.09 69.87
CA THR A 196 -18.38 77.21 69.96
C THR A 196 -17.83 76.23 70.98
N ASP A 197 -17.17 75.18 70.48
CA ASP A 197 -16.46 74.21 71.34
C ASP A 197 -15.22 74.87 72.00
N ASP A 198 -14.61 74.21 72.99
CA ASP A 198 -13.40 74.65 73.72
C ASP A 198 -12.23 75.04 72.79
N ARG A 199 -12.26 74.53 71.55
CA ARG A 199 -11.28 74.81 70.49
C ARG A 199 -11.66 75.98 69.57
N LYS A 200 -12.74 76.70 69.88
CA LYS A 200 -13.34 77.78 69.05
C LYS A 200 -13.80 77.34 67.66
N ASN A 201 -14.00 76.04 67.48
CA ASN A 201 -14.57 75.52 66.24
C ASN A 201 -16.09 75.68 66.28
N ASN A 202 -16.64 76.24 65.21
CA ASN A 202 -18.09 76.35 65.11
C ASN A 202 -18.72 74.96 64.84
N LEU A 203 -19.99 74.78 65.23
CA LEU A 203 -20.73 73.53 65.00
C LEU A 203 -20.80 73.15 63.52
N ALA A 204 -20.84 74.12 62.61
CA ALA A 204 -20.93 73.90 61.17
C ALA A 204 -19.66 73.25 60.60
N ASP A 205 -18.48 73.65 61.06
CA ASP A 205 -17.19 73.11 60.66
C ASP A 205 -17.03 71.68 61.17
N ARG A 206 -17.48 71.40 62.40
CA ARG A 206 -17.52 70.02 62.94
C ARG A 206 -18.45 69.11 62.13
N LEU A 207 -19.62 69.61 61.73
CA LEU A 207 -20.54 68.89 60.86
C LEU A 207 -19.92 68.60 59.48
N LYS A 208 -19.19 69.58 58.93
CA LYS A 208 -18.49 69.44 57.66
C LYS A 208 -17.36 68.42 57.75
N ASP A 209 -16.57 68.44 58.83
CA ASP A 209 -15.51 67.46 59.07
C ASP A 209 -16.06 66.06 59.25
N ILE A 210 -17.13 65.89 60.05
CA ILE A 210 -17.82 64.61 60.17
C ILE A 210 -18.36 64.15 58.80
N GLY A 211 -18.90 65.06 58.00
CA GLY A 211 -19.35 64.75 56.64
C GLY A 211 -18.22 64.27 55.72
N ARG A 212 -17.04 64.88 55.81
CA ARG A 212 -15.83 64.45 55.09
C ARG A 212 -15.35 63.08 55.58
N ASP A 213 -15.29 62.88 56.88
CA ASP A 213 -14.85 61.63 57.50
C ASP A 213 -15.80 60.48 57.15
N VAL A 214 -17.12 60.71 57.19
CA VAL A 214 -18.14 59.75 56.74
C VAL A 214 -17.96 59.42 55.26
N SER A 215 -17.69 60.42 54.42
CA SER A 215 -17.45 60.19 52.99
C SER A 215 -16.19 59.35 52.75
N ALA A 216 -15.11 59.63 53.49
CA ALA A 216 -13.87 58.87 53.43
C ALA A 216 -14.04 57.44 53.99
N LEU A 217 -14.86 57.25 55.02
CA LEU A 217 -15.21 55.92 55.52
C LEU A 217 -16.04 55.15 54.51
N LEU A 218 -17.02 55.77 53.86
CA LEU A 218 -17.81 55.13 52.81
C LEU A 218 -16.96 54.72 51.61
N SER A 219 -16.00 55.55 51.17
CA SER A 219 -15.09 55.17 50.09
C SER A 219 -14.19 53.99 50.48
N ARG A 220 -13.71 53.95 51.73
CA ARG A 220 -12.93 52.81 52.25
C ARG A 220 -13.78 51.54 52.35
N VAL A 221 -15.03 51.64 52.78
CA VAL A 221 -15.96 50.50 52.84
C VAL A 221 -16.23 49.95 51.45
N ASN A 222 -16.44 50.81 50.46
CA ASN A 222 -16.62 50.38 49.06
C ASN A 222 -15.35 49.68 48.54
N ALA A 223 -14.16 50.22 48.77
CA ALA A 223 -12.91 49.56 48.38
C ALA A 223 -12.74 48.19 49.05
N VAL A 224 -13.10 48.05 50.33
CA VAL A 224 -13.10 46.75 51.01
C VAL A 224 -14.12 45.81 50.38
N GLN A 225 -15.32 46.28 50.06
CA GLN A 225 -16.36 45.49 49.40
C GLN A 225 -15.90 45.00 48.01
N ASP A 226 -15.22 45.83 47.24
CA ASP A 226 -14.63 45.46 45.95
C ASP A 226 -13.53 44.39 46.13
N THR A 227 -12.66 44.55 47.13
CA THR A 227 -11.64 43.52 47.42
C THR A 227 -12.27 42.19 47.84
N PHE A 228 -13.37 42.20 48.60
CA PHE A 228 -14.12 40.99 48.93
C PHE A 228 -14.74 40.33 47.69
N ALA A 229 -15.24 41.12 46.74
CA ALA A 229 -15.74 40.59 45.47
C ALA A 229 -14.62 39.89 44.67
N THR A 230 -13.44 40.53 44.55
CA THR A 230 -12.29 39.91 43.87
C THR A 230 -11.79 38.64 44.56
N LEU A 231 -11.77 38.62 45.91
CA LEU A 231 -11.38 37.44 46.68
C LEU A 231 -12.35 36.27 46.45
N ASN A 232 -13.66 36.56 46.40
CA ASN A 232 -14.67 35.54 46.11
C ASN A 232 -14.51 34.99 44.69
N GLN A 233 -14.19 35.84 43.72
CA GLN A 233 -13.90 35.42 42.35
C GLN A 233 -12.67 34.50 42.31
N TYR A 234 -11.56 34.87 42.95
CA TYR A 234 -10.38 33.99 43.01
C TYR A 234 -10.66 32.66 43.72
N ARG A 235 -11.47 32.67 44.77
CA ARG A 235 -11.90 31.45 45.45
C ARG A 235 -12.70 30.55 44.49
N GLU A 236 -13.59 31.12 43.70
CA GLU A 236 -14.39 30.38 42.73
C GLU A 236 -13.54 29.81 41.58
N ASP A 237 -12.60 30.59 41.06
CA ASP A 237 -11.67 30.15 40.02
C ASP A 237 -10.72 29.05 40.51
N LEU A 238 -10.26 29.14 41.77
CA LEU A 238 -9.49 28.08 42.42
C LEU A 238 -10.32 26.80 42.57
N ALA A 239 -11.60 26.92 42.97
CA ALA A 239 -12.50 25.78 43.05
C ALA A 239 -12.73 25.13 41.66
N LYS A 240 -12.88 25.92 40.59
CA LYS A 240 -12.97 25.42 39.21
C LYS A 240 -11.71 24.69 38.80
N SER A 241 -10.54 25.28 38.99
CA SER A 241 -9.25 24.63 38.68
C SER A 241 -9.06 23.32 39.46
N HIS A 242 -9.45 23.28 40.73
CA HIS A 242 -9.41 22.03 41.50
C HIS A 242 -10.38 20.97 40.96
N ALA A 243 -11.57 21.37 40.52
CA ALA A 243 -12.53 20.46 39.92
C ALA A 243 -12.03 19.88 38.57
N GLU A 244 -11.31 20.67 37.77
CA GLU A 244 -10.69 20.22 36.51
C GLU A 244 -9.48 19.29 36.74
N LEU A 245 -8.71 19.52 37.81
CA LEU A 245 -7.56 18.66 38.16
C LEU A 245 -7.96 17.34 38.82
N ALA A 246 -9.13 17.27 39.46
CA ALA A 246 -9.62 16.08 40.13
C ALA A 246 -9.72 14.83 39.22
N PRO A 247 -10.35 14.89 38.02
CA PRO A 247 -10.42 13.73 37.12
C PRO A 247 -9.06 13.32 36.58
N LEU A 248 -8.17 14.27 36.27
CA LEU A 248 -6.80 13.98 35.81
C LEU A 248 -5.97 13.27 36.89
N ARG A 249 -6.23 13.54 38.16
CA ARG A 249 -5.60 12.89 39.31
C ARG A 249 -6.31 11.63 39.79
N SER A 250 -7.46 11.30 39.21
CA SER A 250 -8.20 10.10 39.60
C SER A 250 -7.33 8.85 39.41
N SER A 251 -7.38 7.94 40.38
CA SER A 251 -6.64 6.68 40.34
C SER A 251 -7.12 5.75 39.23
N ASP A 252 -8.38 5.89 38.83
CA ASP A 252 -9.08 4.86 38.04
C ASP A 252 -9.20 5.25 36.56
N ALA A 253 -9.14 6.53 36.23
CA ALA A 253 -9.27 7.03 34.84
C ALA A 253 -8.33 8.19 34.49
N GLY A 254 -7.52 8.65 35.45
CA GLY A 254 -6.60 9.76 35.29
C GLY A 254 -5.21 9.33 34.80
N ILE A 255 -4.26 10.24 34.89
CA ILE A 255 -2.87 10.02 34.47
C ILE A 255 -2.23 8.85 35.24
N ASN A 256 -2.60 8.68 36.52
CA ASN A 256 -2.09 7.57 37.33
C ASN A 256 -2.58 6.19 36.83
N ALA A 257 -3.82 6.11 36.35
CA ALA A 257 -4.36 4.88 35.75
C ALA A 257 -3.58 4.53 34.47
N LEU A 258 -3.37 5.52 33.60
CA LEU A 258 -2.59 5.36 32.37
C LEU A 258 -1.13 4.96 32.65
N ILE A 259 -0.52 5.52 33.69
CA ILE A 259 0.83 5.11 34.12
C ILE A 259 0.83 3.65 34.58
N GLY A 260 -0.20 3.22 35.33
CA GLY A 260 -0.36 1.83 35.74
C GLY A 260 -0.54 0.88 34.56
N GLU A 261 -1.42 1.22 33.61
CA GLU A 261 -1.62 0.44 32.39
C GLU A 261 -0.36 0.35 31.53
N LEU A 262 0.38 1.47 31.39
CA LEU A 262 1.64 1.51 30.68
C LEU A 262 2.67 0.61 31.36
N GLY A 263 2.77 0.63 32.69
CA GLY A 263 3.62 -0.27 33.47
C GLY A 263 3.31 -1.74 33.21
N LEU A 264 2.03 -2.13 33.25
CA LEU A 264 1.61 -3.50 32.94
C LEU A 264 1.90 -3.90 31.49
N SER A 265 1.72 -2.98 30.55
CA SER A 265 2.05 -3.22 29.14
C SER A 265 3.56 -3.42 28.95
N HIS A 266 4.37 -2.65 29.68
CA HIS A 266 5.83 -2.76 29.66
C HIS A 266 6.29 -4.09 30.26
N GLU A 267 5.72 -4.51 31.38
CA GLU A 267 6.00 -5.83 31.98
C GLU A 267 5.62 -6.98 31.05
N ARG A 268 4.45 -6.90 30.38
CA ARG A 268 4.06 -7.90 29.37
C ARG A 268 5.06 -7.93 28.21
N LEU A 269 5.48 -6.77 27.71
CA LEU A 269 6.44 -6.68 26.62
C LEU A 269 7.80 -7.27 27.03
N ALA A 270 8.31 -6.91 28.20
CA ALA A 270 9.52 -7.48 28.76
C ALA A 270 9.43 -9.01 28.85
N LYS A 271 8.31 -9.53 29.37
CA LYS A 271 8.08 -10.97 29.43
C LYS A 271 8.07 -11.63 28.06
N THR A 272 7.42 -11.03 27.05
CA THR A 272 7.43 -11.59 25.68
C THR A 272 8.82 -11.57 25.05
N VAL A 273 9.64 -10.57 25.35
CA VAL A 273 11.04 -10.50 24.90
C VAL A 273 11.86 -11.60 25.58
N ASP A 274 11.68 -11.79 26.88
CA ASP A 274 12.33 -12.88 27.62
C ASP A 274 11.89 -14.26 27.10
N GLU A 275 10.60 -14.45 26.80
CA GLU A 275 10.06 -15.68 26.20
C GLU A 275 10.61 -15.90 24.77
N LEU A 276 10.83 -14.86 23.99
CA LEU A 276 11.49 -14.97 22.69
C LEU A 276 12.96 -15.35 22.80
N GLU A 277 13.65 -14.77 23.79
CA GLU A 277 15.07 -15.04 24.03
C GLU A 277 15.29 -16.42 24.68
N THR A 278 14.38 -16.90 25.53
CA THR A 278 14.59 -18.10 26.37
C THR A 278 13.59 -19.24 26.16
N GLY A 279 12.44 -19.00 25.50
CA GLY A 279 11.35 -19.98 25.36
C GLY A 279 11.59 -21.07 24.31
N GLY A 280 12.66 -20.98 23.53
CA GLY A 280 13.09 -22.06 22.63
C GLY A 280 14.01 -23.08 23.32
N GLU A 281 14.38 -24.15 22.61
CA GLU A 281 15.38 -25.12 23.08
C GLU A 281 16.78 -24.50 23.29
N ALA A 282 17.03 -23.34 22.68
CA ALA A 282 18.26 -22.57 22.78
C ALA A 282 17.94 -21.07 22.65
N PRO A 283 18.83 -20.17 23.13
CA PRO A 283 18.62 -18.74 23.00
C PRO A 283 18.46 -18.31 21.55
N LEU A 284 17.71 -17.24 21.31
CA LEU A 284 17.37 -16.78 19.95
C LEU A 284 18.63 -16.59 19.09
N SER A 285 19.68 -16.03 19.68
CA SER A 285 21.00 -15.88 19.06
C SER A 285 21.58 -17.21 18.56
N ALA A 286 21.57 -18.25 19.39
CA ALA A 286 22.05 -19.58 19.03
C ALA A 286 21.17 -20.23 17.95
N ARG A 287 19.85 -20.03 17.98
CA ARG A 287 18.93 -20.51 16.93
C ARG A 287 19.17 -19.81 15.59
N VAL A 288 19.46 -18.52 15.62
CA VAL A 288 19.83 -17.76 14.41
C VAL A 288 21.16 -18.26 13.86
N GLU A 289 22.14 -18.52 14.72
CA GLU A 289 23.44 -19.07 14.31
C GLU A 289 23.30 -20.48 13.71
N THR A 290 22.51 -21.36 14.32
CA THR A 290 22.26 -22.70 13.74
C THR A 290 21.50 -22.62 12.43
N LEU A 291 20.54 -21.70 12.29
CA LEU A 291 19.83 -21.49 11.04
C LEU A 291 20.76 -20.94 9.94
N SER A 292 21.72 -20.07 10.30
CA SER A 292 22.78 -19.62 9.39
C SER A 292 23.68 -20.78 8.96
N LYS A 293 24.16 -21.60 9.89
CA LYS A 293 25.00 -22.78 9.58
C LYS A 293 24.26 -23.78 8.68
N ASN A 294 22.99 -24.03 8.98
CA ASN A 294 22.14 -24.92 8.18
C ASN A 294 21.92 -24.36 6.77
N LYS A 295 21.76 -23.03 6.64
CA LYS A 295 21.68 -22.37 5.34
C LYS A 295 22.96 -22.59 4.53
N ASP A 296 24.13 -22.35 5.13
CA ASP A 296 25.42 -22.55 4.47
C ASP A 296 25.61 -24.02 4.04
N GLU A 297 25.19 -24.98 4.88
CA GLU A 297 25.22 -26.40 4.53
C GLU A 297 24.29 -26.74 3.36
N ILE A 298 23.08 -26.17 3.34
CA ILE A 298 22.13 -26.34 2.23
C ILE A 298 22.69 -25.75 0.94
N GLU A 299 23.30 -24.57 0.98
CA GLU A 299 23.95 -23.96 -0.19
C GLU A 299 25.10 -24.84 -0.71
N GLN A 300 25.91 -25.43 0.18
CA GLN A 300 26.94 -26.40 -0.23
C GLN A 300 26.35 -27.67 -0.84
N ARG A 301 25.26 -28.20 -0.28
CA ARG A 301 24.57 -29.37 -0.85
C ARG A 301 23.98 -29.04 -2.23
N LEU A 302 23.45 -27.83 -2.41
CA LEU A 302 22.93 -27.37 -3.69
C LEU A 302 24.03 -27.26 -4.74
N ALA A 303 25.19 -26.69 -4.40
CA ALA A 303 26.35 -26.64 -5.30
C ALA A 303 26.79 -28.04 -5.76
N ARG A 304 26.80 -29.04 -4.86
CA ARG A 304 27.09 -30.44 -5.23
C ARG A 304 26.04 -31.05 -6.16
N ILE A 305 24.77 -30.67 -6.02
CA ILE A 305 23.70 -31.11 -6.91
C ILE A 305 23.89 -30.47 -8.29
N ASP A 306 24.24 -29.19 -8.36
CA ASP A 306 24.55 -28.50 -9.63
C ASP A 306 25.75 -29.15 -10.34
N ASP A 307 26.81 -29.50 -9.60
CA ASP A 307 27.95 -30.26 -10.15
C ASP A 307 27.50 -31.62 -10.70
N SER A 308 26.64 -32.34 -9.95
CA SER A 308 26.08 -33.62 -10.40
C SER A 308 25.23 -33.47 -11.66
N ALA A 309 24.44 -32.40 -11.76
CA ALA A 309 23.65 -32.08 -12.96
C ALA A 309 24.54 -31.76 -14.17
N ASN A 310 25.65 -31.05 -13.96
CA ASN A 310 26.65 -30.79 -15.00
C ASN A 310 27.31 -32.09 -15.49
N ILE A 311 27.65 -33.02 -14.58
CA ILE A 311 28.17 -34.35 -14.94
C ILE A 311 27.13 -35.12 -15.75
N LEU A 312 25.86 -35.15 -15.33
CA LEU A 312 24.79 -35.82 -16.07
C LEU A 312 24.58 -35.22 -17.47
N LYS A 313 24.73 -33.89 -17.61
CA LYS A 313 24.69 -33.21 -18.91
C LYS A 313 25.85 -33.63 -19.80
N SER A 314 27.06 -33.76 -19.25
CA SER A 314 28.22 -34.29 -19.99
C SER A 314 27.97 -35.72 -20.46
N ILE A 315 27.53 -36.60 -19.57
CA ILE A 315 27.21 -38.00 -19.89
C ILE A 315 26.15 -38.08 -21.00
N ARG A 316 25.12 -37.23 -20.95
CA ARG A 316 24.09 -37.16 -21.99
C ARG A 316 24.69 -36.78 -23.35
N LEU A 317 25.62 -35.83 -23.37
CA LEU A 317 26.32 -35.42 -24.59
C LEU A 317 27.21 -36.55 -25.13
N ASP A 318 27.91 -37.27 -24.24
CA ASP A 318 28.70 -38.44 -24.61
C ASP A 318 27.82 -39.56 -25.21
N PHE A 319 26.63 -39.80 -24.66
CA PHE A 319 25.67 -40.76 -25.23
C PHE A 319 25.15 -40.34 -26.61
N GLU A 320 24.94 -39.04 -26.83
CA GLU A 320 24.57 -38.52 -28.14
C GLU A 320 25.70 -38.71 -29.15
N GLU A 321 26.96 -38.46 -28.75
CA GLU A 321 28.13 -38.74 -29.58
C GLU A 321 28.27 -40.24 -29.89
N LEU A 322 28.09 -41.11 -28.89
CA LEU A 322 28.09 -42.56 -29.09
C LEU A 322 26.98 -43.00 -30.06
N GLY A 323 25.78 -42.42 -29.97
CA GLY A 323 24.69 -42.68 -30.92
C GLY A 323 25.05 -42.25 -32.35
N GLN A 324 25.73 -41.10 -32.51
CA GLN A 324 26.23 -40.67 -33.82
C GLN A 324 27.31 -41.63 -34.37
N ARG A 325 28.25 -42.06 -33.52
CA ARG A 325 29.28 -43.05 -33.90
C ARG A 325 28.67 -44.39 -34.27
N GLN A 326 27.65 -44.85 -33.53
CA GLN A 326 26.91 -46.06 -33.89
C GLN A 326 26.25 -45.92 -35.26
N ALA A 327 25.55 -44.82 -35.53
CA ALA A 327 24.93 -44.58 -36.83
C ALA A 327 25.96 -44.49 -37.97
N GLN A 328 27.15 -43.94 -37.71
CA GLN A 328 28.25 -43.94 -38.66
C GLN A 328 28.79 -45.36 -38.92
N LEU A 329 28.96 -46.17 -37.88
CA LEU A 329 29.37 -47.57 -38.01
C LEU A 329 28.33 -48.40 -38.75
N GLU A 330 27.04 -48.21 -38.48
CA GLU A 330 25.96 -48.87 -39.22
C GLU A 330 26.00 -48.49 -40.70
N ARG A 331 26.17 -47.20 -41.04
CA ARG A 331 26.35 -46.78 -42.44
C ARG A 331 27.57 -47.42 -43.09
N ALA A 332 28.72 -47.38 -42.42
CA ALA A 332 29.95 -47.99 -42.93
C ALA A 332 29.80 -49.51 -43.10
N LEU A 333 29.11 -50.19 -42.18
CA LEU A 333 28.81 -51.61 -42.30
C LEU A 333 27.88 -51.87 -43.49
N THR A 334 26.84 -51.07 -43.69
CA THR A 334 25.95 -51.22 -44.86
C THR A 334 26.69 -50.99 -46.18
N GLU A 335 27.64 -50.04 -46.23
CA GLU A 335 28.50 -49.81 -47.40
C GLU A 335 29.46 -50.98 -47.67
N VAL A 336 29.93 -51.66 -46.62
CA VAL A 336 30.72 -52.89 -46.77
C VAL A 336 29.85 -54.07 -47.19
N GLU A 337 28.67 -54.23 -46.58
CA GLU A 337 27.74 -55.32 -46.88
C GLU A 337 27.18 -55.20 -48.29
N THR A 338 26.88 -53.98 -48.75
CA THR A 338 26.25 -53.71 -50.05
C THR A 338 27.10 -52.78 -50.91
N ASP A 339 27.41 -53.23 -52.13
CA ASP A 339 28.17 -52.45 -53.12
C ASP A 339 27.32 -51.27 -53.65
N PRO A 340 27.86 -50.29 -54.40
CA PRO A 340 27.06 -49.23 -55.04
C PRO A 340 25.93 -49.78 -55.95
N ASP A 341 26.11 -51.00 -56.48
CA ASP A 341 25.12 -51.72 -57.28
C ASP A 341 24.08 -52.49 -56.43
N GLY A 342 24.12 -52.40 -55.10
CA GLY A 342 23.25 -53.11 -54.17
C GLY A 342 23.58 -54.60 -53.98
N LYS A 343 24.75 -55.06 -54.45
CA LYS A 343 25.17 -56.47 -54.34
C LYS A 343 25.74 -56.79 -52.97
N THR A 344 25.26 -57.87 -52.36
CA THR A 344 25.73 -58.32 -51.04
C THR A 344 27.15 -58.89 -51.11
N LEU A 345 27.84 -59.03 -49.98
CA LEU A 345 29.12 -59.74 -49.91
C LEU A 345 29.02 -61.19 -50.43
N VAL A 346 27.88 -61.85 -50.20
CA VAL A 346 27.62 -63.21 -50.71
C VAL A 346 27.55 -63.20 -52.24
N ASP A 347 26.88 -62.21 -52.83
CA ASP A 347 26.83 -62.06 -54.29
C ASP A 347 28.23 -61.81 -54.88
N ARG A 348 29.04 -60.98 -54.22
CA ARG A 348 30.44 -60.73 -54.61
C ARG A 348 31.30 -61.98 -54.48
N GLN A 349 31.14 -62.76 -53.41
CA GLN A 349 31.81 -64.04 -53.23
C GLN A 349 31.42 -65.06 -54.31
N ASN A 350 30.13 -65.13 -54.65
CA ASN A 350 29.64 -65.99 -55.72
C ASN A 350 30.20 -65.57 -57.08
N ALA A 351 30.22 -64.28 -57.38
CA ALA A 351 30.83 -63.75 -58.61
C ALA A 351 32.33 -64.06 -58.70
N LEU A 352 33.07 -63.97 -57.59
CA LEU A 352 34.48 -64.36 -57.54
C LEU A 352 34.66 -65.87 -57.76
N ASN A 353 33.82 -66.70 -57.14
CA ASN A 353 33.85 -68.16 -57.34
C ASN A 353 33.55 -68.53 -58.80
N ASP A 354 32.56 -67.88 -59.42
CA ASP A 354 32.23 -68.08 -60.83
C ASP A 354 33.39 -67.65 -61.74
N PHE A 355 34.04 -66.52 -61.43
CA PHE A 355 35.24 -66.08 -62.14
C PHE A 355 36.38 -67.09 -62.01
N VAL A 356 36.61 -67.65 -60.81
CA VAL A 356 37.63 -68.70 -60.59
C VAL A 356 37.28 -69.97 -61.36
N LEU A 357 36.02 -70.40 -61.35
CA LEU A 357 35.55 -71.56 -62.12
C LEU A 357 35.72 -71.33 -63.62
N GLN A 358 35.36 -70.15 -64.12
CA GLN A 358 35.55 -69.77 -65.52
C GLN A 358 37.03 -69.74 -65.88
N SER A 359 37.88 -69.17 -65.03
CA SER A 359 39.33 -69.13 -65.22
C SER A 359 39.94 -70.54 -65.25
N ARG A 360 39.49 -71.43 -64.36
CA ARG A 360 39.88 -72.85 -64.37
C ARG A 360 39.44 -73.57 -65.64
N ARG A 361 38.21 -73.32 -66.12
CA ARG A 361 37.73 -73.87 -67.41
C ARG A 361 38.57 -73.35 -68.58
N ARG A 362 38.88 -72.06 -68.63
CA ARG A 362 39.76 -71.48 -69.66
C ARG A 362 41.16 -72.08 -69.61
N LEU A 363 41.70 -72.30 -68.42
CA LEU A 363 43.00 -72.98 -68.24
C LEU A 363 42.95 -74.43 -68.77
N ALA A 364 41.89 -75.18 -68.46
CA ALA A 364 41.72 -76.55 -68.96
C ALA A 364 41.65 -76.60 -70.49
N VAL A 365 40.88 -75.69 -71.10
CA VAL A 365 40.83 -75.54 -72.56
C VAL A 365 42.21 -75.19 -73.11
N LEU A 366 42.96 -74.28 -72.47
CA LEU A 366 44.32 -73.95 -72.89
C LEU A 366 45.25 -75.17 -72.79
N GLN A 367 45.15 -75.99 -71.74
CA GLN A 367 45.92 -77.23 -71.61
C GLN A 367 45.58 -78.24 -72.72
N GLU A 368 44.31 -78.38 -73.08
CA GLU A 368 43.87 -79.22 -74.21
C GLU A 368 44.42 -78.70 -75.54
N THR A 369 44.37 -77.38 -75.77
CA THR A 369 44.99 -76.77 -76.96
C THR A 369 46.50 -76.97 -76.98
N LEU A 370 47.18 -76.96 -75.83
CA LEU A 370 48.61 -77.23 -75.73
C LEU A 370 48.91 -78.72 -76.04
N ALA A 371 48.07 -79.63 -75.56
CA ALA A 371 48.19 -81.06 -75.86
C ALA A 371 48.02 -81.33 -77.36
N THR A 372 46.99 -80.77 -78.00
CA THR A 372 46.79 -80.90 -79.46
C THR A 372 47.95 -80.29 -80.24
N LEU A 373 48.47 -79.12 -79.82
CA LEU A 373 49.63 -78.49 -80.44
C LEU A 373 50.92 -79.31 -80.31
N ASN A 374 51.12 -79.99 -79.18
CA ASN A 374 52.21 -80.97 -79.01
C ASN A 374 52.04 -82.18 -79.93
N THR A 375 50.80 -82.61 -80.17
CA THR A 375 50.49 -83.72 -81.09
C THR A 375 50.82 -83.32 -82.52
N PHE A 376 50.39 -82.12 -82.96
CA PHE A 376 50.79 -81.55 -84.24
C PHE A 376 52.31 -81.41 -84.37
N LYS A 377 53.02 -80.97 -83.31
CA LYS A 377 54.48 -80.91 -83.31
C LYS A 377 55.11 -82.29 -83.52
N ALA A 378 54.57 -83.33 -82.89
CA ALA A 378 55.05 -84.70 -83.06
C ALA A 378 54.80 -85.23 -84.48
N GLU A 379 53.61 -84.97 -85.05
CA GLU A 379 53.28 -85.29 -86.44
C GLU A 379 54.19 -84.57 -87.43
N LEU A 380 54.46 -83.29 -87.21
CA LEU A 380 55.38 -82.51 -88.05
C LEU A 380 56.80 -83.04 -87.96
N SER A 381 57.27 -83.39 -86.76
CA SER A 381 58.58 -84.05 -86.57
C SER A 381 58.64 -85.40 -87.28
N LYS A 382 57.56 -86.19 -87.25
CA LYS A 382 57.45 -87.46 -87.98
C LYS A 382 57.46 -87.25 -89.50
N SER A 383 56.65 -86.33 -90.01
CA SER A 383 56.63 -85.96 -91.43
C SER A 383 58.01 -85.49 -91.90
N GLN A 384 58.70 -84.71 -91.08
CA GLN A 384 60.07 -84.27 -91.37
C GLN A 384 61.06 -85.44 -91.39
N ALA A 385 60.93 -86.41 -90.47
CA ALA A 385 61.74 -87.63 -90.48
C ALA A 385 61.45 -88.50 -91.72
N ASP A 386 60.19 -88.65 -92.13
CA ASP A 386 59.78 -89.41 -93.32
C ASP A 386 60.28 -88.77 -94.62
N LEU A 387 60.59 -87.47 -94.64
CA LEU A 387 61.19 -86.77 -95.80
C LEU A 387 62.72 -86.93 -95.88
N VAL A 388 63.41 -87.32 -94.81
CA VAL A 388 64.88 -87.50 -94.80
C VAL A 388 65.35 -88.57 -95.80
N PRO A 389 64.74 -89.76 -95.90
CA PRO A 389 65.14 -90.78 -96.89
C PRO A 389 65.01 -90.31 -98.33
N LEU A 390 63.99 -89.51 -98.66
CA LEU A 390 63.76 -89.00 -100.02
C LEU A 390 64.81 -87.97 -100.44
N LYS A 391 65.40 -87.26 -99.48
CA LYS A 391 66.52 -86.32 -99.67
C LYS A 391 67.90 -86.97 -99.51
N ALA A 392 67.98 -88.26 -99.21
CA ALA A 392 69.26 -88.90 -98.96
C ALA A 392 70.11 -88.96 -100.25
N PRO A 393 71.38 -88.52 -100.22
CA PRO A 393 72.21 -88.43 -101.42
C PRO A 393 72.57 -89.77 -102.07
N VAL A 394 72.31 -90.90 -101.40
CA VAL A 394 72.69 -92.26 -101.85
C VAL A 394 71.50 -93.07 -102.39
N PHE A 395 70.29 -92.84 -101.87
CA PHE A 395 69.07 -93.60 -102.25
C PHE A 395 67.86 -92.70 -102.55
N GLY A 396 68.02 -91.39 -102.43
CA GLY A 396 66.98 -90.41 -102.69
C GLY A 396 66.82 -90.12 -104.18
N ILE A 397 65.88 -89.25 -104.48
CA ILE A 397 65.50 -88.90 -105.86
C ILE A 397 66.71 -88.39 -106.66
N GLU A 398 67.63 -87.68 -106.01
CA GLU A 398 68.85 -87.14 -106.63
C GLU A 398 69.86 -88.24 -107.03
N ALA A 399 69.99 -89.30 -106.23
CA ALA A 399 70.82 -90.46 -106.56
C ALA A 399 70.28 -91.21 -107.78
N MET A 400 68.96 -91.42 -107.84
CA MET A 400 68.29 -92.02 -109.00
C MET A 400 68.50 -91.18 -110.28
N ILE A 401 68.42 -89.85 -110.19
CA ILE A 401 68.67 -88.97 -111.36
C ILE A 401 70.12 -89.10 -111.85
N THR A 402 71.06 -89.25 -110.93
CA THR A 402 72.49 -89.38 -111.23
C THR A 402 72.79 -90.72 -111.92
N GLU A 403 72.16 -91.81 -111.48
CA GLU A 403 72.28 -93.16 -112.07
C GLU A 403 71.67 -93.25 -113.48
N VAL A 404 70.51 -92.62 -113.69
CA VAL A 404 69.91 -92.51 -115.04
C VAL A 404 70.78 -91.69 -115.99
N SER A 405 71.48 -90.66 -115.48
CA SER A 405 72.38 -89.85 -116.30
C SER A 405 73.65 -90.60 -116.70
N SER A 406 74.23 -91.42 -115.80
CA SER A 406 75.45 -92.19 -116.09
C SER A 406 75.23 -93.30 -117.12
N THR A 407 74.07 -93.98 -117.05
CA THR A 407 73.70 -95.03 -118.01
C THR A 407 73.49 -94.48 -119.42
N ARG A 408 72.87 -93.30 -119.55
CA ARG A 408 72.76 -92.57 -120.83
C ARG A 408 74.14 -92.26 -121.44
N ASP A 409 75.07 -91.76 -120.62
CA ASP A 409 76.40 -91.35 -121.09
C ASP A 409 77.26 -92.54 -121.54
N LEU A 410 77.10 -93.70 -120.88
CA LEU A 410 77.76 -94.95 -121.29
C LEU A 410 77.27 -95.42 -122.67
N LEU A 411 75.96 -95.37 -122.90
CA LEU A 411 75.33 -95.74 -124.17
C LEU A 411 75.79 -94.83 -125.32
N ALA A 412 75.88 -93.52 -125.08
CA ALA A 412 76.38 -92.57 -126.07
C ALA A 412 77.84 -92.84 -126.46
N ARG A 413 78.71 -93.21 -125.50
CA ARG A 413 80.10 -93.59 -125.80
C ARG A 413 80.21 -94.86 -126.63
N THR A 414 79.44 -95.90 -126.28
CA THR A 414 79.51 -97.18 -126.99
C THR A 414 79.08 -97.05 -128.45
N VAL A 415 78.06 -96.23 -128.73
CA VAL A 415 77.65 -95.90 -130.11
C VAL A 415 78.75 -95.11 -130.83
N GLY A 416 79.35 -94.12 -130.17
CA GLY A 416 80.46 -93.35 -130.75
C GLY A 416 81.71 -94.18 -131.08
N GLU A 417 82.07 -95.14 -130.24
CA GLU A 417 83.19 -96.08 -130.49
C GLU A 417 82.91 -97.01 -131.67
N ILE A 418 81.67 -97.47 -131.82
CA ILE A 418 81.25 -98.27 -132.99
C ILE A 418 81.33 -97.44 -134.27
N GLU A 419 80.96 -96.15 -134.23
CA GLU A 419 81.05 -95.26 -135.39
C GLU A 419 82.49 -94.88 -135.78
N ALA A 420 83.40 -94.77 -134.81
CA ALA A 420 84.81 -94.42 -135.05
C ALA A 420 85.67 -95.60 -135.57
N SER A 421 85.28 -96.85 -135.30
CA SER A 421 86.08 -98.05 -135.58
C SER A 421 86.07 -98.54 -137.05
N GLY A 422 85.75 -97.67 -138.01
CA GLY A 422 86.13 -97.98 -139.40
C GLY A 422 85.73 -96.94 -140.43
N ASP A 423 86.31 -97.09 -141.61
CA ASP A 423 86.43 -96.08 -142.67
C ASP A 423 85.10 -95.58 -143.29
N VAL A 424 83.97 -96.14 -142.87
CA VAL A 424 82.64 -95.72 -143.32
C VAL A 424 81.62 -95.87 -142.19
N THR A 425 80.62 -94.97 -142.12
CA THR A 425 79.59 -94.91 -141.06
C THR A 425 78.84 -96.24 -140.90
N LEU A 426 78.39 -96.57 -139.69
CA LEU A 426 77.67 -97.83 -139.42
C LEU A 426 76.47 -98.01 -140.38
N ALA A 427 75.77 -96.91 -140.68
CA ALA A 427 74.69 -96.88 -141.66
C ALA A 427 75.12 -97.34 -143.07
N SER A 428 76.27 -96.86 -143.56
CA SER A 428 76.79 -97.23 -144.88
C SER A 428 77.31 -98.67 -144.98
N ARG A 429 77.86 -99.23 -143.88
CA ARG A 429 78.28 -100.65 -143.84
C ARG A 429 77.08 -101.58 -143.89
N VAL A 430 76.00 -101.23 -143.19
CA VAL A 430 74.72 -101.96 -143.26
C VAL A 430 74.16 -101.93 -144.69
N ASP A 431 74.26 -100.80 -145.39
CA ASP A 431 73.77 -100.66 -146.76
C ASP A 431 74.61 -101.46 -147.78
N ALA A 432 75.95 -101.43 -147.66
CA ALA A 432 76.86 -102.21 -148.48
C ALA A 432 76.68 -103.73 -148.30
N LEU A 433 76.48 -104.20 -147.07
CA LEU A 433 76.19 -105.60 -146.76
C LEU A 433 74.86 -106.05 -147.39
N THR A 434 73.85 -105.18 -147.36
CA THR A 434 72.54 -105.44 -147.96
C THR A 434 72.63 -105.55 -149.49
N LYS A 435 73.50 -104.77 -150.13
CA LYS A 435 73.73 -104.80 -151.59
C LYS A 435 74.52 -106.04 -152.03
N SER A 436 75.58 -106.39 -151.30
CA SER A 436 76.38 -107.60 -151.53
C SER A 436 75.54 -108.88 -151.39
N LYS A 437 74.65 -108.94 -150.38
CA LYS A 437 73.73 -110.07 -150.20
C LYS A 437 72.84 -110.32 -151.44
N ARG A 438 72.26 -109.27 -152.01
CA ARG A 438 71.42 -109.38 -153.23
C ARG A 438 72.19 -109.88 -154.44
N GLU A 439 73.45 -109.44 -154.62
CA GLU A 439 74.28 -109.86 -155.74
C GLU A 439 74.70 -111.33 -155.65
N VAL A 440 74.95 -111.82 -154.43
CA VAL A 440 75.23 -113.25 -154.18
C VAL A 440 74.01 -114.12 -154.45
N GLU A 441 72.81 -113.70 -154.04
CA GLU A 441 71.56 -114.42 -154.30
C GLU A 441 71.29 -114.56 -155.82
N ASP A 442 71.58 -113.52 -156.61
CA ASP A 442 71.37 -113.50 -158.07
C ASP A 442 72.39 -114.37 -158.85
N ARG A 443 73.63 -114.47 -158.35
CA ARG A 443 74.64 -115.42 -158.87
C ARG A 443 74.28 -116.87 -158.55
N LEU A 444 73.71 -117.12 -157.37
CA LEU A 444 73.29 -118.46 -156.95
C LEU A 444 72.15 -118.98 -157.84
N ALA A 445 71.18 -118.13 -158.18
CA ALA A 445 70.07 -118.46 -159.08
C ALA A 445 70.57 -118.92 -160.48
N ARG A 446 71.54 -118.20 -161.06
CA ARG A 446 72.11 -118.55 -162.38
C ARG A 446 72.90 -119.86 -162.37
N VAL A 447 73.56 -120.19 -161.25
CA VAL A 447 74.28 -121.46 -161.11
C VAL A 447 73.28 -122.62 -161.08
N PHE A 448 72.15 -122.47 -160.41
CA PHE A 448 71.08 -123.49 -160.39
C PHE A 448 70.49 -123.75 -161.78
N ASP A 449 70.29 -122.71 -162.60
CA ASP A 449 69.80 -122.88 -163.98
C ASP A 449 70.79 -123.64 -164.88
N ASN A 450 72.10 -123.38 -164.74
CA ASN A 450 73.14 -124.10 -165.47
C ASN A 450 73.21 -125.59 -165.06
N PHE A 451 72.98 -125.91 -163.78
CA PHE A 451 72.94 -127.30 -163.32
C PHE A 451 71.73 -128.06 -163.88
N ASN A 452 70.57 -127.41 -163.99
CA ASN A 452 69.39 -128.01 -164.62
C ASN A 452 69.59 -128.30 -166.12
N ALA A 453 70.30 -127.43 -166.83
CA ALA A 453 70.66 -127.65 -168.24
C ALA A 453 71.63 -128.83 -168.43
N LEU A 454 72.58 -129.00 -167.50
CA LEU A 454 73.52 -130.12 -167.48
C LEU A 454 72.84 -131.48 -167.22
N ASP A 455 71.81 -131.52 -166.36
CA ASP A 455 71.08 -132.74 -166.08
C ASP A 455 70.16 -133.15 -167.25
N ALA A 456 69.63 -132.18 -168.00
CA ALA A 456 68.92 -132.44 -169.26
C ALA A 456 69.82 -133.08 -170.34
N LEU A 457 71.04 -132.56 -170.52
CA LEU A 457 72.04 -133.15 -171.42
C LEU A 457 72.44 -134.57 -171.02
N ARG A 458 72.56 -134.83 -169.72
CA ARG A 458 72.83 -136.17 -169.18
C ARG A 458 71.71 -137.16 -169.53
N LYS A 459 70.46 -136.72 -169.50
CA LYS A 459 69.28 -137.54 -169.83
C LYS A 459 69.23 -137.88 -171.33
N ASP A 460 69.59 -136.93 -172.18
CA ASP A 460 69.68 -137.13 -173.64
C ASP A 460 70.79 -138.13 -174.03
N ILE A 461 71.96 -138.05 -173.39
CA ILE A 461 73.04 -139.02 -173.57
C ILE A 461 72.57 -140.43 -173.16
N GLY A 462 71.83 -140.56 -172.05
CA GLY A 462 71.22 -141.83 -171.64
C GLY A 462 70.22 -142.39 -172.67
N GLY A 463 69.46 -141.51 -173.33
CA GLY A 463 68.55 -141.87 -174.43
C GLY A 463 69.28 -142.38 -175.67
N ILE A 464 70.40 -141.76 -176.04
CA ILE A 464 71.23 -142.18 -177.18
C ILE A 464 71.82 -143.58 -176.94
N PHE A 465 72.32 -143.86 -175.73
CA PHE A 465 72.86 -145.18 -175.39
C PHE A 465 71.80 -146.29 -175.37
N SER A 466 70.58 -146.00 -174.93
CA SER A 466 69.42 -146.91 -175.05
C SER A 466 69.12 -147.26 -176.52
N THR A 467 69.19 -146.26 -177.39
CA THR A 467 68.90 -146.40 -178.82
C THR A 467 69.98 -147.21 -179.54
N ILE A 468 71.26 -146.99 -179.21
CA ILE A 468 72.38 -147.79 -179.72
C ILE A 468 72.24 -149.25 -179.26
N ARG A 469 71.89 -149.49 -177.99
CA ARG A 469 71.69 -150.85 -177.45
C ARG A 469 70.56 -151.61 -178.17
N ASN A 470 69.48 -150.93 -178.51
CA ASN A 470 68.37 -151.53 -179.26
C ASN A 470 68.70 -151.77 -180.74
N SER A 471 69.56 -150.95 -181.34
CA SER A 471 70.02 -151.16 -182.72
C SER A 471 71.00 -152.33 -182.85
N LEU A 472 71.86 -152.56 -181.84
CA LEU A 472 72.82 -153.67 -181.86
C LEU A 472 72.15 -155.04 -181.71
N ASN A 473 71.07 -155.13 -180.91
CA ASN A 473 70.27 -156.36 -180.78
C ASN A 473 69.50 -156.74 -182.07
N ARG A 474 69.61 -155.96 -183.15
CA ARG A 474 68.88 -156.18 -184.40
C ARG A 474 69.75 -156.67 -185.55
N ILE A 475 71.08 -156.82 -185.38
CA ILE A 475 72.02 -157.18 -186.46
C ILE A 475 72.90 -158.43 -186.14
N GLY A 476 72.76 -159.09 -184.98
CA GLY A 476 73.51 -160.33 -184.68
C GLY A 476 72.75 -161.28 -183.78
#